data_AF-A0A953H033-F1
#
_entry.id   AF-A0A953H033-F1
#
_cell.length_a   1.000
_cell.length_b   1.000
_cell.length_c   1.000
_cell.angle_alpha   90.00
_cell.angle_beta   90.00
_cell.angle_gamma   90.00
#
_symmetry.space_group_name_H-M   'P 1'
#
loop_
_entity.id
_entity.type
_entity.pdbx_description
1 polymer ?
#
loop_
_entity_poly.entity_id
_entity_poly.type
_entity_poly.pdbx_seq_one_letter_code
_entity_poly.pdbx_strand_id
1 'polypeptide(L)'
;MPESQLSNPAPDTAPVVSGPPPQPKPERLMSLDAFRGLTIAGMILVNNPGSWDTIYWPLEHAPWDGWTPTDFVFPFFLFMVGTAMTFSFDKRLKLAGSGTATSLLSHAFARAAVLILLGLTLTGFPNFRLITPFILSIAGIQLLFNDKPGEHRRRTTPLGWMLFGLGLVWWVVDFRYFNGPAPRGSFSDFFPLGPGGKTPIRIPGVLQRIGLCFAAASVIMVLFPRAWSRLAWAIGLIALYWVMMKYLQAPAGYIIGNGVEGAKPDAPAGVPFPGTFNDWLDVSLLGGHLYRVRPDPEGLLSTIPAIATTLLGALAGMWLQNPSTRRESKGGHMFIAGLVLIGVGEIMGIYFPINKKIWTSSYVVAMAGWSLVFFAACYHLIDVRGWKRWSLPFVVLGTNSILAFFGSGLMAKAMGMIKWGPTDNQVSLHSFLYSFYKSGISNPKNASLAWAICFVTLWVLLITPLYRKKIFLKV
;
A
#
# COMPACT_ATOMS: atom_id res chain seq x y z
N MET A 1 -35.05 -44.17 72.73
CA MET A 1 -34.22 -45.04 71.86
C MET A 1 -35.05 -45.42 70.64
N PRO A 2 -34.54 -45.32 69.39
CA PRO A 2 -33.89 -44.18 68.75
C PRO A 2 -34.65 -43.71 67.48
N GLU A 3 -34.28 -42.51 67.02
CA GLU A 3 -34.84 -41.74 65.89
C GLU A 3 -34.53 -42.33 64.51
N SER A 4 -35.45 -42.09 63.57
CA SER A 4 -35.34 -42.43 62.15
C SER A 4 -34.34 -41.52 61.42
N GLN A 5 -33.25 -42.12 60.91
CA GLN A 5 -32.29 -41.43 60.05
C GLN A 5 -32.79 -41.38 58.59
N LEU A 6 -33.08 -40.16 58.12
CA LEU A 6 -33.23 -39.82 56.71
C LEU A 6 -31.84 -39.86 56.03
N SER A 7 -31.65 -40.80 55.10
CA SER A 7 -30.48 -40.85 54.22
C SER A 7 -30.59 -39.79 53.12
N ASN A 8 -29.67 -38.82 53.08
CA ASN A 8 -29.50 -37.90 51.95
C ASN A 8 -29.11 -38.67 50.67
N PRO A 9 -29.66 -38.34 49.49
CA PRO A 9 -29.15 -38.87 48.23
C PRO A 9 -27.80 -38.22 47.90
N ALA A 10 -26.87 -39.01 47.36
CA ALA A 10 -25.56 -38.55 46.89
C ALA A 10 -25.71 -37.50 45.78
N PRO A 11 -24.83 -36.48 45.70
CA PRO A 11 -24.88 -35.51 44.62
C PRO A 11 -24.47 -36.18 43.28
N ASP A 12 -25.34 -36.05 42.28
CA ASP A 12 -25.10 -36.43 40.89
C ASP A 12 -23.82 -35.77 40.37
N THR A 13 -22.72 -36.53 40.28
CA THR A 13 -21.51 -36.09 39.57
C THR A 13 -21.71 -36.31 38.08
N ALA A 14 -22.38 -35.37 37.42
CA ALA A 14 -22.39 -35.31 35.96
C ALA A 14 -20.94 -35.22 35.44
N PRO A 15 -20.55 -36.01 34.43
CA PRO A 15 -19.20 -35.94 33.88
C PRO A 15 -18.96 -34.55 33.29
N VAL A 16 -17.97 -33.84 33.83
CA VAL A 16 -17.47 -32.58 33.27
C VAL A 16 -16.91 -32.91 31.89
N VAL A 17 -17.70 -32.68 30.85
CA VAL A 17 -17.24 -32.70 29.46
C VAL A 17 -16.22 -31.59 29.34
N SER A 18 -14.94 -31.95 29.46
CA SER A 18 -13.83 -31.05 29.19
C SER A 18 -13.93 -30.62 27.72
N GLY A 19 -14.37 -29.38 27.51
CA GLY A 19 -14.36 -28.79 26.18
C GLY A 19 -12.96 -28.87 25.57
N PRO A 20 -12.84 -28.97 24.24
CA PRO A 20 -11.54 -29.03 23.58
C PRO A 20 -10.65 -27.88 24.08
N PRO A 21 -9.35 -28.15 24.34
CA PRO A 21 -8.46 -27.16 24.91
C PRO A 21 -8.51 -25.88 24.07
N PRO A 22 -8.52 -24.69 24.71
CA PRO A 22 -8.61 -23.43 24.00
C PRO A 22 -7.48 -23.36 22.98
N GLN A 23 -7.87 -23.32 21.70
CA GLN A 23 -6.94 -23.22 20.59
C GLN A 23 -6.00 -22.03 20.85
N PRO A 24 -4.67 -22.21 20.80
CA PRO A 24 -3.74 -21.14 21.07
C PRO A 24 -4.05 -19.97 20.13
N LYS A 25 -4.24 -18.78 20.71
CA LYS A 25 -4.46 -17.56 19.93
C LYS A 25 -3.31 -17.43 18.94
N PRO A 26 -3.58 -17.20 17.63
CA PRO A 26 -2.51 -17.07 16.64
C PRO A 26 -1.52 -16.00 17.10
N GLU A 27 -0.27 -16.39 17.30
CA GLU A 27 0.79 -15.48 17.70
C GLU A 27 0.99 -14.46 16.57
N ARG A 28 0.73 -13.19 16.86
CA ARG A 28 0.87 -12.10 15.89
C ARG A 28 2.37 -11.93 15.58
N LEU A 29 2.75 -12.04 14.31
CA LEU A 29 4.14 -11.94 13.88
C LEU A 29 4.65 -10.50 14.06
N MET A 30 5.45 -10.26 15.11
CA MET A 30 5.91 -8.91 15.43
C MET A 30 6.87 -8.37 14.36
N SER A 31 7.69 -9.23 13.76
CA SER A 31 8.60 -8.82 12.68
C SER A 31 7.86 -8.29 11.45
N LEU A 32 6.67 -8.82 11.12
CA LEU A 32 5.85 -8.35 10.01
C LEU A 32 5.32 -6.93 10.27
N ASP A 33 4.84 -6.67 11.49
CA ASP A 33 4.42 -5.34 11.89
C ASP A 33 5.61 -4.36 11.92
N ALA A 34 6.75 -4.78 12.47
CA ALA A 34 7.96 -3.96 12.54
C ALA A 34 8.46 -3.60 11.14
N PHE A 35 8.57 -4.57 10.22
CA PHE A 35 9.10 -4.32 8.88
C PHE A 35 8.12 -3.47 8.05
N ARG A 36 6.82 -3.74 8.14
CA ARG A 36 5.79 -2.85 7.55
C ARG A 36 5.89 -1.43 8.12
N GLY A 37 6.10 -1.28 9.41
CA GLY A 37 6.29 0.02 10.03
C GLY A 37 7.56 0.75 9.61
N LEU A 38 8.66 0.01 9.44
CA LEU A 38 9.92 0.54 8.90
C LEU A 38 9.71 1.09 7.48
N THR A 39 8.98 0.36 6.64
CA THR A 39 8.66 0.83 5.27
C THR A 39 7.77 2.08 5.30
N ILE A 40 6.77 2.16 6.19
CA ILE A 40 5.96 3.38 6.32
C ILE A 40 6.78 4.55 6.85
N ALA A 41 7.65 4.33 7.84
CA ALA A 41 8.56 5.36 8.32
C ALA A 41 9.45 5.87 7.17
N GLY A 42 9.96 4.97 6.32
CA GLY A 42 10.67 5.30 5.10
C GLY A 42 9.84 6.14 4.12
N MET A 43 8.58 5.74 3.84
CA MET A 43 7.69 6.51 2.95
C MET A 43 7.46 7.93 3.47
N ILE A 44 7.22 8.07 4.77
CA ILE A 44 6.99 9.36 5.40
C ILE A 44 8.27 10.22 5.33
N LEU A 45 9.44 9.60 5.56
CA LEU A 45 10.73 10.27 5.52
C LEU A 45 11.03 10.86 4.14
N VAL A 46 10.88 10.08 3.07
CA VAL A 46 11.26 10.47 1.70
C VAL A 46 10.23 11.38 1.03
N ASN A 47 8.96 11.31 1.44
CA ASN A 47 7.89 12.16 0.89
C ASN A 47 7.81 13.55 1.54
N ASN A 48 8.53 13.77 2.66
CA ASN A 48 8.46 15.02 3.43
C ASN A 48 9.86 15.58 3.76
N PRO A 49 10.73 15.81 2.75
CA PRO A 49 11.99 16.50 3.00
C PRO A 49 11.73 17.97 3.39
N GLY A 50 12.63 18.55 4.19
CA GLY A 50 12.52 19.97 4.53
C GLY A 50 12.73 20.89 3.33
N SER A 51 13.59 20.46 2.39
CA SER A 51 13.72 21.06 1.06
C SER A 51 13.99 19.99 0.02
N TRP A 52 13.33 20.12 -1.14
CA TRP A 52 13.53 19.23 -2.29
C TRP A 52 14.88 19.44 -2.99
N ASP A 53 15.53 20.59 -2.78
CA ASP A 53 16.82 20.94 -3.40
C ASP A 53 18.03 20.40 -2.63
N THR A 54 17.83 20.00 -1.37
CA THR A 54 18.93 19.64 -0.47
C THR A 54 18.63 18.30 0.21
N ILE A 55 18.72 17.23 -0.57
CA ILE A 55 18.50 15.86 -0.13
C ILE A 55 19.82 15.08 -0.18
N TYR A 56 19.96 14.07 0.69
CA TYR A 56 21.05 13.11 0.60
C TYR A 56 20.71 12.04 -0.44
N TRP A 57 21.69 11.62 -1.23
CA TRP A 57 21.49 10.64 -2.30
C TRP A 57 20.73 9.35 -1.90
N PRO A 58 20.83 8.78 -0.67
CA PRO A 58 20.04 7.61 -0.31
C PRO A 58 18.53 7.88 -0.23
N LEU A 59 18.16 9.14 -0.01
CA LEU A 59 16.78 9.65 0.11
C LEU A 59 16.22 10.15 -1.24
N GLU A 60 17.03 10.13 -2.30
CA GLU A 60 16.64 10.47 -3.66
C GLU A 60 16.35 9.20 -4.45
N HIS A 61 15.39 9.25 -5.37
CA HIS A 61 15.12 8.14 -6.29
C HIS A 61 16.24 7.98 -7.33
N ALA A 62 16.50 6.75 -7.77
CA ALA A 62 17.39 6.53 -8.91
C ALA A 62 16.91 7.31 -10.15
N PRO A 63 17.82 7.90 -10.96
CA PRO A 63 17.44 8.68 -12.14
C PRO A 63 16.67 7.88 -13.19
N TRP A 64 17.05 6.64 -13.48
CA TRP A 64 16.27 5.78 -14.38
C TRP A 64 16.60 4.31 -14.17
N ASP A 65 17.85 3.92 -14.46
CA ASP A 65 18.36 2.57 -14.24
C ASP A 65 19.10 2.48 -12.91
N GLY A 66 18.98 1.32 -12.27
CA GLY A 66 19.46 1.05 -10.93
C GLY A 66 18.44 1.39 -9.83
N TRP A 67 18.94 1.43 -8.61
CA TRP A 67 18.12 1.64 -7.42
C TRP A 67 18.90 2.43 -6.38
N THR A 68 18.18 3.22 -5.58
CA THR A 68 18.67 3.78 -4.32
C THR A 68 17.87 3.18 -3.15
N PRO A 69 18.33 3.36 -1.88
CA PRO A 69 17.57 2.90 -0.73
C PRO A 69 16.12 3.40 -0.66
N THR A 70 15.81 4.55 -1.26
CA THR A 70 14.44 5.09 -1.33
C THR A 70 13.53 4.29 -2.26
N ASP A 71 14.08 3.68 -3.29
CA ASP A 71 13.31 2.83 -4.21
C ASP A 71 12.80 1.56 -3.52
N PHE A 72 13.43 1.12 -2.42
CA PHE A 72 13.06 -0.11 -1.72
C PHE A 72 11.73 -0.01 -0.99
N VAL A 73 11.36 1.22 -0.62
CA VAL A 73 10.30 1.50 0.35
C VAL A 73 8.94 0.97 -0.11
N PHE A 74 8.53 1.30 -1.34
CA PHE A 74 7.23 0.88 -1.87
C PHE A 74 7.13 -0.63 -2.17
N PRO A 75 8.08 -1.27 -2.88
CA PRO A 75 8.01 -2.71 -3.12
C PRO A 75 8.09 -3.52 -1.82
N PHE A 76 8.87 -3.09 -0.81
CA PHE A 76 8.89 -3.75 0.50
C PHE A 76 7.51 -3.73 1.16
N PHE A 77 6.83 -2.58 1.13
CA PHE A 77 5.48 -2.47 1.67
C PHE A 77 4.50 -3.38 0.91
N LEU A 78 4.56 -3.37 -0.43
CA LEU A 78 3.69 -4.19 -1.27
C LEU A 78 3.91 -5.69 -1.09
N PHE A 79 5.16 -6.10 -0.90
CA PHE A 79 5.52 -7.46 -0.52
C PHE A 79 4.95 -7.80 0.86
N MET A 80 5.06 -6.91 1.86
CA MET A 80 4.49 -7.14 3.19
C MET A 80 2.97 -7.19 3.21
N VAL A 81 2.29 -6.44 2.33
CA VAL A 81 0.84 -6.60 2.09
C VAL A 81 0.55 -8.03 1.66
N GLY A 82 1.28 -8.56 0.69
CA GLY A 82 1.18 -9.97 0.26
C GLY A 82 1.43 -10.97 1.39
N THR A 83 2.51 -10.78 2.15
CA THR A 83 2.83 -11.63 3.31
C THR A 83 1.70 -11.63 4.34
N ALA A 84 1.13 -10.45 4.66
CA ALA A 84 0.05 -10.32 5.62
C ALA A 84 -1.27 -10.95 5.13
N MET A 85 -1.52 -10.94 3.82
CA MET A 85 -2.71 -11.56 3.22
C MET A 85 -2.78 -13.05 3.56
N THR A 86 -1.69 -13.80 3.52
CA THR A 86 -1.73 -15.25 3.78
C THR A 86 -2.20 -15.57 5.19
N PHE A 87 -1.83 -14.77 6.19
CA PHE A 87 -2.28 -14.94 7.57
C PHE A 87 -3.78 -14.67 7.75
N SER A 88 -4.38 -13.86 6.86
CA SER A 88 -5.82 -13.59 6.85
C SER A 88 -6.62 -14.57 5.99
N PHE A 89 -6.05 -15.03 4.86
CA PHE A 89 -6.75 -15.81 3.84
C PHE A 89 -6.55 -17.33 4.00
N ASP A 90 -5.33 -17.83 4.20
CA ASP A 90 -5.06 -19.28 4.19
C ASP A 90 -5.73 -19.99 5.38
N LYS A 91 -5.86 -19.33 6.54
CA LYS A 91 -6.64 -19.87 7.66
C LYS A 91 -8.12 -20.06 7.29
N ARG A 92 -8.69 -19.16 6.49
CA ARG A 92 -10.11 -19.15 6.13
C ARG A 92 -10.43 -20.04 4.93
N LEU A 93 -9.52 -20.11 3.96
CA LEU A 93 -9.59 -21.03 2.81
C LEU A 93 -9.47 -22.50 3.23
N LYS A 94 -8.67 -22.79 4.27
CA LYS A 94 -8.59 -24.15 4.85
C LYS A 94 -9.84 -24.57 5.62
N LEU A 95 -10.74 -23.63 5.96
CA LEU A 95 -11.86 -23.85 6.88
C LEU A 95 -13.21 -24.04 6.19
N ALA A 96 -13.41 -23.81 4.89
CA ALA A 96 -14.76 -23.88 4.32
C ALA A 96 -14.88 -24.01 2.79
N GLY A 97 -16.02 -24.59 2.38
CA GLY A 97 -16.47 -24.80 0.99
C GLY A 97 -16.92 -23.54 0.22
N SER A 98 -17.67 -23.76 -0.87
CA SER A 98 -17.89 -22.81 -1.97
C SER A 98 -18.46 -21.42 -1.59
N GLY A 99 -19.28 -21.32 -0.53
CA GLY A 99 -19.84 -20.04 -0.06
C GLY A 99 -18.84 -19.09 0.61
N THR A 100 -17.66 -19.58 1.01
CA THR A 100 -16.65 -18.77 1.72
C THR A 100 -15.78 -17.97 0.77
N ALA A 101 -15.57 -18.45 -0.46
CA ALA A 101 -14.75 -17.76 -1.47
C ALA A 101 -15.36 -16.43 -1.91
N THR A 102 -16.67 -16.41 -2.20
CA THR A 102 -17.39 -15.21 -2.65
C THR A 102 -17.42 -14.13 -1.57
N SER A 103 -17.66 -14.52 -0.31
CA SER A 103 -17.61 -13.61 0.84
C SER A 103 -16.20 -13.05 1.06
N LEU A 104 -15.15 -13.89 0.97
CA LEU A 104 -13.77 -13.41 1.08
C LEU A 104 -13.41 -12.40 -0.01
N LEU A 105 -13.81 -12.67 -1.25
CA LEU A 105 -13.56 -11.77 -2.37
C LEU A 105 -14.34 -10.47 -2.22
N SER A 106 -15.61 -10.50 -1.81
CA SER A 106 -16.39 -9.27 -1.63
C SER A 106 -15.77 -8.34 -0.58
N HIS A 107 -15.28 -8.88 0.54
CA HIS A 107 -14.50 -8.11 1.50
C HIS A 107 -13.17 -7.62 0.92
N ALA A 108 -12.50 -8.43 0.10
CA ALA A 108 -11.23 -8.03 -0.51
C ALA A 108 -11.41 -6.85 -1.47
N PHE A 109 -12.45 -6.89 -2.31
CA PHE A 109 -12.82 -5.81 -3.22
C PHE A 109 -13.30 -4.57 -2.46
N ALA A 110 -14.04 -4.73 -1.35
CA ALA A 110 -14.43 -3.61 -0.50
C ALA A 110 -13.20 -2.89 0.08
N ARG A 111 -12.21 -3.62 0.60
CA ARG A 111 -10.94 -3.04 1.08
C ARG A 111 -10.16 -2.34 -0.02
N ALA A 112 -10.06 -2.97 -1.19
CA ALA A 112 -9.40 -2.37 -2.35
C ALA A 112 -10.09 -1.07 -2.78
N ALA A 113 -11.43 -1.05 -2.80
CA ALA A 113 -12.21 0.14 -3.11
C ALA A 113 -11.98 1.26 -2.08
N VAL A 114 -11.96 0.94 -0.77
CA VAL A 114 -11.67 1.94 0.25
C VAL A 114 -10.24 2.49 0.10
N LEU A 115 -9.25 1.65 -0.19
CA LEU A 115 -7.88 2.11 -0.46
C LEU A 115 -7.81 3.05 -1.67
N ILE A 116 -8.50 2.72 -2.77
CA ILE A 116 -8.58 3.57 -3.96
C ILE A 116 -9.22 4.91 -3.62
N LEU A 117 -10.36 4.90 -2.91
CA LEU A 117 -11.09 6.11 -2.52
C LEU A 117 -10.31 6.97 -1.52
N LEU A 118 -9.54 6.36 -0.60
CA LEU A 118 -8.62 7.07 0.28
C LEU A 118 -7.51 7.75 -0.52
N GLY A 119 -6.96 7.06 -1.54
CA GLY A 119 -6.01 7.64 -2.48
C GLY A 119 -6.57 8.87 -3.22
N LEU A 120 -7.79 8.75 -3.75
CA LEU A 120 -8.48 9.86 -4.45
C LEU A 120 -8.83 11.01 -3.51
N THR A 121 -9.20 10.72 -2.26
CA THR A 121 -9.41 11.74 -1.22
C THR A 121 -8.11 12.49 -0.95
N LEU A 122 -7.00 11.77 -0.81
CA LEU A 122 -5.69 12.37 -0.58
C LEU A 122 -5.26 13.23 -1.77
N THR A 123 -5.42 12.77 -3.01
CA THR A 123 -5.03 13.52 -4.21
C THR A 123 -5.91 14.74 -4.44
N GLY A 124 -7.22 14.62 -4.23
CA GLY A 124 -8.20 15.70 -4.40
C GLY A 124 -8.19 16.77 -3.30
N PHE A 125 -7.59 16.51 -2.14
CA PHE A 125 -7.49 17.49 -1.06
C PHE A 125 -6.68 18.73 -1.51
N PRO A 126 -7.20 19.96 -1.31
CA PRO A 126 -8.26 20.36 -0.36
C PRO A 126 -9.64 20.60 -0.99
N ASN A 127 -9.89 20.14 -2.23
CA ASN A 127 -11.17 20.40 -2.89
C ASN A 127 -12.29 19.58 -2.23
N PHE A 128 -12.98 20.18 -1.25
CA PHE A 128 -14.03 19.54 -0.47
C PHE A 128 -15.18 19.03 -1.34
N ARG A 129 -15.55 19.74 -2.41
CA ARG A 129 -16.57 19.30 -3.35
C ARG A 129 -16.18 18.00 -4.04
N LEU A 130 -14.91 17.85 -4.39
CA LEU A 130 -14.38 16.66 -5.05
C LEU A 130 -14.24 15.47 -4.08
N ILE A 131 -13.78 15.71 -2.85
CA ILE A 131 -13.47 14.62 -1.91
C ILE A 131 -14.69 14.13 -1.11
N THR A 132 -15.72 14.97 -0.92
CA THR A 132 -16.95 14.60 -0.20
C THR A 132 -17.59 13.29 -0.71
N PRO A 133 -17.81 13.09 -2.03
CA PRO A 133 -18.35 11.82 -2.51
C PRO A 133 -17.48 10.61 -2.13
N PHE A 134 -16.15 10.74 -2.17
CA PHE A 134 -15.24 9.65 -1.79
C PHE A 134 -15.35 9.33 -0.30
N ILE A 135 -15.43 10.34 0.57
CA ILE A 135 -15.59 10.15 2.02
C ILE A 135 -16.93 9.45 2.33
N LEU A 136 -18.01 9.87 1.68
CA LEU A 136 -19.33 9.23 1.83
C LEU A 136 -19.31 7.78 1.36
N SER A 137 -18.69 7.49 0.21
CA SER A 137 -18.53 6.13 -0.30
C SER A 137 -17.67 5.27 0.61
N ILE A 138 -16.58 5.80 1.18
CA ILE A 138 -15.75 5.09 2.16
C ILE A 138 -16.58 4.72 3.39
N ALA A 139 -17.31 5.68 3.97
CA ALA A 139 -18.17 5.45 5.13
C ALA A 139 -19.26 4.41 4.82
N GLY A 140 -19.90 4.52 3.65
CA GLY A 140 -20.91 3.57 3.18
C GLY A 140 -20.35 2.15 3.03
N ILE A 141 -19.22 1.98 2.33
CA ILE A 141 -18.57 0.67 2.15
C ILE A 141 -18.15 0.08 3.49
N GLN A 142 -17.53 0.88 4.37
CA GLN A 142 -17.12 0.42 5.69
C GLN A 142 -18.34 -0.05 6.51
N LEU A 143 -19.48 0.64 6.47
CA LEU A 143 -20.71 0.19 7.15
C LEU A 143 -21.32 -1.07 6.53
N LEU A 144 -21.24 -1.24 5.20
CA LEU A 144 -21.78 -2.40 4.49
C LEU A 144 -20.95 -3.67 4.66
N PHE A 145 -19.64 -3.53 4.86
CA PHE A 145 -18.67 -4.63 4.91
C PHE A 145 -17.91 -4.72 6.24
N ASN A 146 -18.37 -4.02 7.30
CA ASN A 146 -17.75 -4.07 8.64
C ASN A 146 -17.88 -5.44 9.31
N ASP A 147 -18.96 -6.16 8.99
CA ASP A 147 -19.24 -7.45 9.60
C ASP A 147 -18.18 -8.46 9.17
N LYS A 148 -17.80 -9.39 10.06
CA LYS A 148 -16.85 -10.43 9.66
C LYS A 148 -17.50 -11.33 8.61
N PRO A 149 -16.74 -11.83 7.63
CA PRO A 149 -17.26 -12.81 6.66
C PRO A 149 -17.87 -14.00 7.40
N GLY A 150 -19.19 -14.20 7.25
CA GLY A 150 -19.95 -15.27 7.90
C GLY A 150 -20.76 -14.89 9.16
N GLU A 151 -20.64 -13.67 9.70
CA GLU A 151 -21.54 -13.17 10.76
C GLU A 151 -22.84 -12.57 10.14
N HIS A 152 -23.96 -12.66 10.87
CA HIS A 152 -25.26 -12.12 10.42
C HIS A 152 -25.20 -10.58 10.24
N ARG A 153 -25.74 -10.09 9.12
CA ARG A 153 -25.68 -8.69 8.70
C ARG A 153 -26.37 -7.76 9.70
N ARG A 154 -25.68 -6.75 10.23
CA ARG A 154 -26.21 -5.84 11.27
C ARG A 154 -27.27 -4.84 10.74
N ARG A 155 -28.06 -4.30 11.69
CA ARG A 155 -29.07 -3.22 11.53
C ARG A 155 -28.55 -1.93 10.85
N THR A 156 -27.24 -1.72 10.74
CA THR A 156 -26.62 -0.52 10.12
C THR A 156 -26.55 -0.57 8.59
N THR A 157 -27.00 -1.67 7.97
CA THR A 157 -27.01 -1.87 6.51
C THR A 157 -27.77 -0.79 5.71
N PRO A 158 -28.93 -0.27 6.15
CA PRO A 158 -29.66 0.79 5.42
C PRO A 158 -28.86 2.10 5.35
N LEU A 159 -28.24 2.50 6.47
CA LEU A 159 -27.40 3.69 6.52
C LEU A 159 -26.17 3.56 5.61
N GLY A 160 -25.56 2.37 5.56
CA GLY A 160 -24.43 2.09 4.66
C GLY A 160 -24.80 2.27 3.18
N TRP A 161 -25.94 1.72 2.75
CA TRP A 161 -26.46 1.91 1.39
C TRP A 161 -26.84 3.36 1.10
N MET A 162 -27.42 4.06 2.07
CA MET A 162 -27.75 5.49 1.94
C MET A 162 -26.50 6.33 1.71
N LEU A 163 -25.46 6.17 2.54
CA LEU A 163 -24.21 6.92 2.39
C LEU A 163 -23.47 6.57 1.09
N PHE A 164 -23.41 5.28 0.74
CA PHE A 164 -22.79 4.85 -0.51
C PHE A 164 -23.55 5.39 -1.73
N GLY A 165 -24.88 5.31 -1.72
CA GLY A 165 -25.76 5.84 -2.76
C GLY A 165 -25.65 7.36 -2.89
N LEU A 166 -25.63 8.09 -1.78
CA LEU A 166 -25.40 9.54 -1.79
C LEU A 166 -24.04 9.90 -2.39
N GLY A 167 -22.97 9.19 -2.01
CA GLY A 167 -21.65 9.37 -2.59
C GLY A 167 -21.63 9.11 -4.10
N LEU A 168 -22.31 8.05 -4.55
CA LEU A 168 -22.41 7.70 -5.97
C LEU A 168 -23.22 8.73 -6.77
N VAL A 169 -24.39 9.14 -6.27
CA VAL A 169 -25.23 10.15 -6.93
C VAL A 169 -24.49 11.48 -7.01
N TRP A 170 -23.83 11.89 -5.92
CA TRP A 170 -23.01 13.10 -5.91
C TRP A 170 -21.91 12.99 -6.97
N TRP A 171 -21.18 11.87 -7.00
CA TRP A 171 -20.14 11.64 -7.98
C TRP A 171 -20.65 11.71 -9.42
N VAL A 172 -21.83 11.14 -9.72
CA VAL A 172 -22.45 11.22 -11.05
C VAL A 172 -22.86 12.64 -11.41
N VAL A 173 -23.44 13.40 -10.48
CA VAL A 173 -23.89 14.78 -10.71
C VAL A 173 -22.70 15.72 -10.91
N ASP A 174 -21.66 15.58 -10.07
CA ASP A 174 -20.46 16.41 -10.09
C ASP A 174 -19.33 15.79 -10.94
N PHE A 175 -19.59 14.74 -11.71
CA PHE A 175 -18.58 14.05 -12.52
C PHE A 175 -17.84 15.01 -13.46
N ARG A 176 -18.55 16.05 -13.92
CA ARG A 176 -17.99 17.12 -14.76
C ARG A 176 -16.85 17.89 -14.08
N TYR A 177 -16.89 18.08 -12.76
CA TYR A 177 -15.81 18.73 -12.01
C TYR A 177 -14.56 17.88 -11.90
N PHE A 178 -14.68 16.57 -12.13
CA PHE A 178 -13.54 15.65 -12.12
C PHE A 178 -12.59 15.97 -13.28
N ASN A 179 -13.09 16.34 -14.46
CA ASN A 179 -12.26 16.58 -15.66
C ASN A 179 -11.80 18.04 -15.85
N GLY A 180 -11.98 18.90 -14.84
CA GLY A 180 -11.60 20.32 -14.90
C GLY A 180 -12.70 21.24 -15.45
N PRO A 181 -12.46 22.56 -15.56
CA PRO A 181 -13.43 23.51 -16.07
C PRO A 181 -13.58 23.37 -17.60
N ALA A 182 -14.37 22.40 -18.06
CA ALA A 182 -14.70 22.26 -19.48
C ALA A 182 -15.73 23.34 -19.92
N PRO A 183 -15.65 23.87 -21.16
CA PRO A 183 -16.70 24.72 -21.72
C PRO A 183 -18.06 23.99 -21.73
N ARG A 184 -19.16 24.72 -21.54
CA ARG A 184 -20.51 24.16 -21.56
C ARG A 184 -20.90 23.79 -23.00
N GLY A 185 -21.32 22.55 -23.29
CA GLY A 185 -22.14 22.32 -24.50
C GLY A 185 -22.37 20.90 -25.03
N SER A 186 -21.55 19.88 -24.74
CA SER A 186 -21.63 18.58 -25.44
C SER A 186 -21.70 17.34 -24.53
N PHE A 187 -22.33 16.26 -25.00
CA PHE A 187 -22.37 14.95 -24.31
C PHE A 187 -20.96 14.31 -24.22
N SER A 188 -20.05 14.63 -25.15
CA SER A 188 -18.63 14.27 -25.06
C SER A 188 -17.92 14.91 -23.86
N ASP A 189 -18.47 16.01 -23.31
CA ASP A 189 -17.94 16.69 -22.12
C ASP A 189 -18.41 16.02 -20.81
N PHE A 190 -19.32 15.05 -20.91
CA PHE A 190 -19.80 14.28 -19.77
C PHE A 190 -18.88 13.10 -19.41
N PHE A 191 -18.16 12.52 -20.38
CA PHE A 191 -17.15 11.48 -20.16
C PHE A 191 -15.81 11.73 -20.89
N PRO A 192 -15.13 12.88 -20.70
CA PRO A 192 -13.85 13.14 -21.32
C PRO A 192 -12.72 12.57 -20.44
N LEU A 193 -12.51 11.25 -20.47
CA LEU A 193 -11.17 10.73 -20.24
C LEU A 193 -10.41 10.96 -21.56
N GLY A 194 -9.88 12.16 -21.74
CA GLY A 194 -9.25 12.59 -22.99
C GLY A 194 -8.12 13.60 -22.74
N PRO A 195 -7.23 13.79 -23.73
CA PRO A 195 -6.10 14.70 -23.59
C PRO A 195 -6.57 16.15 -23.67
N GLY A 196 -6.62 16.83 -22.51
CA GLY A 196 -6.83 18.27 -22.44
C GLY A 196 -7.18 18.80 -21.05
N GLY A 197 -6.37 19.74 -20.53
CA GLY A 197 -6.73 20.62 -19.40
C GLY A 197 -6.14 20.28 -18.03
N LYS A 198 -6.17 21.28 -17.12
CA LYS A 198 -5.81 21.14 -15.70
C LYS A 198 -6.86 20.29 -15.00
N THR A 199 -6.57 19.00 -14.83
CA THR A 199 -7.42 18.14 -14.00
C THR A 199 -7.13 18.40 -12.52
N PRO A 200 -8.16 18.55 -11.66
CA PRO A 200 -7.99 18.82 -10.24
C PRO A 200 -7.44 17.63 -9.43
N ILE A 201 -7.34 16.44 -10.02
CA ILE A 201 -7.02 15.20 -9.30
C ILE A 201 -6.13 14.26 -10.10
N ARG A 202 -5.12 13.70 -9.43
CA ARG A 202 -4.35 12.55 -9.92
C ARG A 202 -5.09 11.25 -9.61
N ILE A 203 -5.32 10.41 -10.62
CA ILE A 203 -5.97 9.10 -10.46
C ILE A 203 -4.96 8.03 -10.00
N PRO A 204 -3.84 7.79 -10.70
CA PRO A 204 -2.87 6.80 -10.22
C PRO A 204 -2.19 7.28 -8.94
N GLY A 205 -1.95 6.35 -8.03
CA GLY A 205 -1.27 6.66 -6.78
C GLY A 205 -0.98 5.40 -5.97
N VAL A 206 -0.19 5.59 -4.91
CA VAL A 206 0.32 4.50 -4.09
C VAL A 206 -0.82 3.67 -3.48
N LEU A 207 -1.82 4.33 -2.89
CA LEU A 207 -2.97 3.65 -2.27
C LEU A 207 -3.84 2.91 -3.30
N GLN A 208 -4.05 3.53 -4.47
CA GLN A 208 -4.79 2.94 -5.58
C GLN A 208 -4.10 1.66 -6.06
N ARG A 209 -2.79 1.72 -6.30
CA ARG A 209 -1.99 0.55 -6.71
C ARG A 209 -2.02 -0.56 -5.66
N ILE A 210 -1.87 -0.23 -4.37
CA ILE A 210 -1.98 -1.24 -3.29
C ILE A 210 -3.36 -1.91 -3.35
N GLY A 211 -4.44 -1.15 -3.51
CA GLY A 211 -5.79 -1.68 -3.65
C GLY A 211 -5.95 -2.63 -4.85
N LEU A 212 -5.47 -2.22 -6.02
CA LEU A 212 -5.52 -3.05 -7.25
C LEU A 212 -4.70 -4.34 -7.10
N CYS A 213 -3.48 -4.25 -6.58
CA CYS A 213 -2.63 -5.41 -6.35
C CYS A 213 -3.25 -6.37 -5.33
N PHE A 214 -3.81 -5.84 -4.25
CA PHE A 214 -4.49 -6.62 -3.22
C PHE A 214 -5.72 -7.35 -3.78
N ALA A 215 -6.55 -6.68 -4.59
CA ALA A 215 -7.72 -7.29 -5.21
C ALA A 215 -7.32 -8.42 -6.19
N ALA A 216 -6.38 -8.15 -7.10
CA ALA A 216 -5.90 -9.13 -8.07
C ALA A 216 -5.22 -10.34 -7.39
N ALA A 217 -4.35 -10.08 -6.41
CA ALA A 217 -3.71 -11.15 -5.64
C ALA A 217 -4.74 -11.96 -4.83
N SER A 218 -5.79 -11.32 -4.30
CA SER A 218 -6.87 -12.05 -3.58
C SER A 218 -7.61 -13.02 -4.51
N VAL A 219 -7.93 -12.60 -5.73
CA VAL A 219 -8.55 -13.47 -6.75
C VAL A 219 -7.64 -14.66 -7.04
N ILE A 220 -6.35 -14.40 -7.32
CA ILE A 220 -5.38 -15.47 -7.61
C ILE A 220 -5.22 -16.42 -6.41
N MET A 221 -5.14 -15.90 -5.19
CA MET A 221 -4.97 -16.72 -3.99
C MET A 221 -6.17 -17.63 -3.71
N VAL A 222 -7.40 -17.16 -4.01
CA VAL A 222 -8.65 -17.92 -3.84
C VAL A 222 -8.78 -18.99 -4.93
N LEU A 223 -8.54 -18.64 -6.19
CA LEU A 223 -8.67 -19.57 -7.32
C LEU A 223 -7.52 -20.58 -7.38
N PHE A 224 -6.31 -20.19 -6.94
CA PHE A 224 -5.10 -21.00 -7.02
C PHE A 224 -4.49 -21.19 -5.61
N PRO A 225 -4.97 -22.16 -4.83
CA PRO A 225 -4.54 -22.33 -3.43
C PRO A 225 -3.11 -22.88 -3.28
N ARG A 226 -2.57 -23.55 -4.31
CA ARG A 226 -1.24 -24.16 -4.26
C ARG A 226 -0.13 -23.13 -4.45
N ALA A 227 0.95 -23.25 -3.68
CA ALA A 227 2.10 -22.34 -3.75
C ALA A 227 2.72 -22.29 -5.16
N TRP A 228 2.88 -23.45 -5.81
CA TRP A 228 3.42 -23.55 -7.16
C TRP A 228 2.58 -22.79 -8.20
N SER A 229 1.24 -22.84 -8.09
CA SER A 229 0.36 -22.08 -8.98
C SER A 229 0.51 -20.57 -8.77
N ARG A 230 0.63 -20.11 -7.52
CA ARG A 230 0.86 -18.70 -7.19
C ARG A 230 2.23 -18.21 -7.70
N LEU A 231 3.25 -19.07 -7.63
CA LEU A 231 4.56 -18.82 -8.22
C LEU A 231 4.50 -18.73 -9.75
N ALA A 232 3.79 -19.65 -10.40
CA ALA A 232 3.58 -19.62 -11.85
C ALA A 232 2.89 -18.32 -12.29
N TRP A 233 1.89 -17.84 -11.54
CA TRP A 233 1.27 -16.53 -11.79
C TRP A 233 2.24 -15.37 -11.62
N ALA A 234 3.06 -15.36 -10.56
CA ALA A 234 4.07 -14.31 -10.36
C ALA A 234 5.07 -14.28 -11.53
N ILE A 235 5.61 -15.44 -11.91
CA ILE A 235 6.53 -15.58 -13.06
C ILE A 235 5.83 -15.16 -14.36
N GLY A 236 4.59 -15.60 -14.57
CA GLY A 236 3.79 -15.28 -15.74
C GLY A 236 3.54 -13.78 -15.90
N LEU A 237 3.21 -13.06 -14.82
CA LEU A 237 3.01 -11.61 -14.83
C LEU A 237 4.33 -10.85 -15.10
N ILE A 238 5.43 -11.30 -14.51
CA ILE A 238 6.78 -10.75 -14.75
C ILE A 238 7.20 -10.96 -16.21
N ALA A 239 6.98 -12.16 -16.76
CA ALA A 239 7.30 -12.49 -18.14
C ALA A 239 6.39 -11.74 -19.13
N LEU A 240 5.08 -11.70 -18.85
CA LEU A 240 4.09 -10.97 -19.66
C LEU A 240 4.50 -9.49 -19.78
N TYR A 241 4.80 -8.83 -18.67
CA TYR A 241 5.19 -7.43 -18.69
C TYR A 241 6.49 -7.20 -19.47
N TRP A 242 7.49 -8.08 -19.29
CA TRP A 242 8.73 -7.99 -20.07
C TRP A 242 8.46 -8.12 -21.58
N VAL A 243 7.69 -9.14 -22.00
CA VAL A 243 7.32 -9.34 -23.42
C VAL A 243 6.59 -8.11 -23.96
N MET A 244 5.63 -7.56 -23.21
CA MET A 244 4.95 -6.33 -23.60
C MET A 244 5.92 -5.17 -23.81
N MET A 245 6.83 -4.94 -22.86
CA MET A 245 7.80 -3.84 -22.95
C MET A 245 8.84 -4.02 -24.06
N LYS A 246 9.14 -5.26 -24.46
CA LYS A 246 10.11 -5.57 -25.52
C LYS A 246 9.50 -5.44 -26.91
N TYR A 247 8.25 -5.84 -27.08
CA TYR A 247 7.65 -5.98 -28.42
C TYR A 247 6.54 -4.99 -28.71
N LEU A 248 5.90 -4.39 -27.69
CA LEU A 248 4.88 -3.37 -27.90
C LEU A 248 5.53 -1.99 -27.87
N GLN A 249 5.14 -1.15 -28.83
CA GLN A 249 5.61 0.22 -28.96
C GLN A 249 4.41 1.16 -28.99
N ALA A 250 4.61 2.38 -28.49
CA ALA A 250 3.65 3.46 -28.71
C ALA A 250 3.55 3.78 -30.21
N PRO A 251 2.46 4.42 -30.67
CA PRO A 251 2.34 4.88 -32.05
C PRO A 251 3.55 5.68 -32.51
N ALA A 252 3.89 5.55 -33.80
CA ALA A 252 5.04 6.23 -34.38
C ALA A 252 4.96 7.76 -34.14
N GLY A 253 6.04 8.34 -33.63
CA GLY A 253 6.10 9.77 -33.29
C GLY A 253 5.51 10.14 -31.93
N TYR A 254 5.10 9.19 -31.09
CA TYR A 254 4.65 9.48 -29.73
C TYR A 254 5.80 10.05 -28.87
N ILE A 255 5.54 11.20 -28.25
CA ILE A 255 6.45 11.87 -27.32
C ILE A 255 5.92 11.67 -25.90
N ILE A 256 6.80 11.30 -24.97
CA ILE A 256 6.44 11.11 -23.56
C ILE A 256 5.81 12.38 -22.99
N GLY A 257 4.65 12.25 -22.35
CA GLY A 257 3.89 13.35 -21.76
C GLY A 257 3.04 14.12 -22.77
N ASN A 258 2.94 13.67 -24.02
CA ASN A 258 2.07 14.31 -25.01
C ASN A 258 0.63 14.39 -24.49
N GLY A 259 0.03 15.58 -24.52
CA GLY A 259 -1.34 15.82 -24.02
C GLY A 259 -1.48 16.06 -22.52
N VAL A 260 -0.38 16.10 -21.74
CA VAL A 260 -0.39 16.40 -20.30
C VAL A 260 0.33 17.72 -20.01
N GLU A 261 -0.39 18.70 -19.47
CA GLU A 261 0.16 20.02 -19.16
C GLU A 261 1.26 19.95 -18.08
N GLY A 262 2.44 20.50 -18.37
CA GLY A 262 3.57 20.54 -17.43
C GLY A 262 4.26 19.19 -17.23
N ALA A 263 4.04 18.24 -18.13
CA ALA A 263 4.74 16.96 -18.13
C ALA A 263 6.27 17.15 -18.29
N LYS A 264 7.03 16.42 -17.47
CA LYS A 264 8.49 16.36 -17.53
C LYS A 264 8.91 14.92 -17.79
N PRO A 265 9.52 14.62 -18.96
CA PRO A 265 10.11 13.30 -19.22
C PRO A 265 11.23 13.03 -18.21
N ASP A 266 11.19 11.85 -17.63
CA ASP A 266 12.13 11.42 -16.59
C ASP A 266 13.20 10.48 -17.14
N ALA A 267 12.88 9.77 -18.22
CA ALA A 267 13.82 8.94 -18.96
C ALA A 267 14.85 9.81 -19.70
N PRO A 268 16.17 9.56 -19.54
CA PRO A 268 17.16 10.21 -20.37
C PRO A 268 16.97 9.88 -21.86
N ALA A 269 17.42 10.77 -22.75
CA ALA A 269 17.29 10.55 -24.19
C ALA A 269 18.11 9.31 -24.61
N GLY A 270 17.50 8.44 -25.42
CA GLY A 270 18.18 7.28 -26.01
C GLY A 270 18.35 6.06 -25.08
N VAL A 271 17.80 6.08 -23.87
CA VAL A 271 17.87 4.90 -22.98
C VAL A 271 17.04 3.72 -23.51
N PRO A 272 17.48 2.47 -23.28
CA PRO A 272 16.64 1.30 -23.53
C PRO A 272 15.43 1.34 -22.60
N PHE A 273 14.25 1.01 -23.14
CA PHE A 273 12.97 1.02 -22.41
C PHE A 273 12.65 2.37 -21.72
N PRO A 274 12.47 3.47 -22.47
CA PRO A 274 12.10 4.77 -21.89
C PRO A 274 10.67 4.81 -21.32
N GLY A 275 9.92 3.70 -21.39
CA GLY A 275 8.56 3.62 -20.91
C GLY A 275 7.53 4.34 -21.77
N THR A 276 7.84 4.60 -23.04
CA THR A 276 6.94 5.24 -24.01
C THR A 276 5.60 4.53 -24.13
N PHE A 277 5.60 3.20 -24.11
CA PHE A 277 4.37 2.41 -24.17
C PHE A 277 3.52 2.54 -22.90
N ASN A 278 4.13 2.51 -21.70
CA ASN A 278 3.42 2.81 -20.45
C ASN A 278 2.78 4.19 -20.50
N ASP A 279 3.59 5.18 -20.89
CA ASP A 279 3.20 6.57 -20.94
C ASP A 279 2.02 6.79 -21.89
N TRP A 280 2.11 6.24 -23.11
CA TRP A 280 1.06 6.30 -24.11
C TRP A 280 -0.24 5.68 -23.63
N LEU A 281 -0.19 4.50 -23.02
CA LEU A 281 -1.40 3.82 -22.53
C LEU A 281 -2.05 4.63 -21.40
N ASP A 282 -1.24 5.10 -20.45
CA ASP A 282 -1.73 5.90 -19.33
C ASP A 282 -2.34 7.21 -19.81
N VAL A 283 -1.71 7.94 -20.74
CA VAL A 283 -2.26 9.17 -21.34
C VAL A 283 -3.54 8.88 -22.11
N SER A 284 -3.57 7.81 -22.90
CA SER A 284 -4.74 7.45 -23.71
C SER A 284 -5.96 7.11 -22.86
N LEU A 285 -5.76 6.54 -21.67
CA LEU A 285 -6.84 6.11 -20.78
C LEU A 285 -7.19 7.14 -19.70
N LEU A 286 -6.22 7.94 -19.24
CA LEU A 286 -6.37 8.80 -18.06
C LEU A 286 -6.14 10.28 -18.35
N GLY A 287 -5.67 10.65 -19.54
CA GLY A 287 -5.47 12.04 -19.96
C GLY A 287 -4.64 12.84 -18.96
N GLY A 288 -5.16 14.00 -18.53
CA GLY A 288 -4.49 14.91 -17.60
C GLY A 288 -4.36 14.42 -16.15
N HIS A 289 -5.03 13.33 -15.78
CA HIS A 289 -5.12 12.82 -14.40
C HIS A 289 -3.87 12.12 -13.87
N LEU A 290 -2.72 12.42 -14.45
CA LEU A 290 -1.49 11.70 -14.23
C LEU A 290 -0.46 12.54 -13.48
N TYR A 291 0.61 11.89 -13.02
CA TYR A 291 1.73 12.58 -12.43
C TYR A 291 2.47 13.44 -13.45
N ARG A 292 3.08 14.53 -12.96
CA ARG A 292 3.84 15.48 -13.79
C ARG A 292 5.13 14.86 -14.32
N VAL A 293 5.79 14.03 -13.53
CA VAL A 293 6.99 13.31 -13.94
C VAL A 293 6.56 12.04 -14.68
N ARG A 294 7.11 11.81 -15.87
CA ARG A 294 6.61 10.83 -16.84
C ARG A 294 7.67 9.76 -17.20
N PRO A 295 7.28 8.49 -17.36
CA PRO A 295 5.94 7.90 -17.22
C PRO A 295 5.39 7.92 -15.77
N ASP A 296 4.09 7.72 -15.58
CA ASP A 296 3.50 7.72 -14.23
C ASP A 296 4.03 6.51 -13.41
N PRO A 297 4.70 6.72 -12.26
CA PRO A 297 5.26 5.62 -11.49
C PRO A 297 4.21 4.66 -10.94
N GLU A 298 2.98 5.13 -10.79
CA GLU A 298 1.83 4.37 -10.34
C GLU A 298 0.84 3.99 -11.46
N GLY A 299 1.27 4.11 -12.73
CA GLY A 299 0.51 3.81 -13.94
C GLY A 299 -0.08 2.40 -14.05
N LEU A 300 -1.03 2.24 -14.98
CA LEU A 300 -1.86 1.04 -15.12
C LEU A 300 -1.03 -0.17 -15.55
N LEU A 301 -0.20 -0.01 -16.58
CA LEU A 301 0.57 -1.14 -17.13
C LEU A 301 1.61 -1.67 -16.14
N SER A 302 2.32 -0.76 -15.47
CA SER A 302 3.26 -1.09 -14.39
C SER A 302 2.61 -1.70 -13.15
N THR A 303 1.27 -1.74 -13.07
CA THR A 303 0.57 -2.46 -11.99
C THR A 303 0.59 -3.98 -12.22
N ILE A 304 0.75 -4.46 -13.46
CA ILE A 304 0.89 -5.89 -13.78
C ILE A 304 2.07 -6.53 -13.03
N PRO A 305 3.32 -6.03 -13.17
CA PRO A 305 4.46 -6.56 -12.41
C PRO A 305 4.34 -6.26 -10.90
N ALA A 306 3.64 -5.19 -10.49
CA ALA A 306 3.39 -4.91 -9.08
C ALA A 306 2.50 -5.98 -8.40
N ILE A 307 1.52 -6.55 -9.11
CA ILE A 307 0.74 -7.71 -8.63
C ILE A 307 1.68 -8.88 -8.32
N ALA A 308 2.70 -9.12 -9.17
CA ALA A 308 3.69 -10.16 -8.93
C ALA A 308 4.49 -9.90 -7.64
N THR A 309 4.86 -8.66 -7.33
CA THR A 309 5.48 -8.30 -6.04
C THR A 309 4.61 -8.71 -4.85
N THR A 310 3.29 -8.46 -4.91
CA THR A 310 2.35 -8.90 -3.86
C THR A 310 2.27 -10.43 -3.78
N LEU A 311 2.24 -11.13 -4.90
CA LEU A 311 2.22 -12.60 -4.93
C LEU A 311 3.50 -13.22 -4.36
N LEU A 312 4.68 -12.65 -4.65
CA LEU A 312 5.95 -13.08 -4.06
C LEU A 312 5.94 -12.90 -2.53
N GLY A 313 5.36 -11.80 -2.05
CA GLY A 313 5.08 -11.61 -0.62
C GLY A 313 4.15 -12.67 -0.06
N ALA A 314 3.07 -13.00 -0.76
CA ALA A 314 2.16 -14.05 -0.35
C ALA A 314 2.88 -15.41 -0.24
N LEU A 315 3.76 -15.75 -1.19
CA LEU A 315 4.58 -16.97 -1.11
C LEU A 315 5.49 -16.99 0.12
N ALA A 316 6.12 -15.87 0.47
CA ALA A 316 6.90 -15.76 1.70
C ALA A 316 6.02 -15.96 2.95
N GLY A 317 4.80 -15.41 2.95
CA GLY A 317 3.82 -15.66 4.00
C GLY A 317 3.42 -17.13 4.13
N MET A 318 3.21 -17.84 3.00
CA MET A 318 2.94 -19.29 3.01
C MET A 318 4.13 -20.08 3.57
N TRP A 319 5.36 -19.70 3.20
CA TRP A 319 6.57 -20.31 3.74
C TRP A 319 6.61 -20.17 5.26
N LEU A 320 6.37 -18.96 5.78
CA LEU A 320 6.34 -18.71 7.22
C LEU A 320 5.28 -19.54 7.95
N GLN A 321 4.15 -19.85 7.31
CA GLN A 321 3.12 -20.72 7.87
C GLN A 321 3.41 -22.21 7.74
N ASN A 322 4.41 -22.62 6.97
CA ASN A 322 4.72 -24.04 6.78
C ASN A 322 5.22 -24.66 8.10
N PRO A 323 4.51 -25.67 8.66
CA PRO A 323 4.92 -26.32 9.91
C PRO A 323 6.11 -27.27 9.73
N SER A 324 6.42 -27.73 8.51
CA SER A 324 7.52 -28.67 8.26
C SER A 324 8.90 -28.04 8.47
N THR A 325 8.99 -26.70 8.44
CA THR A 325 10.25 -25.96 8.58
C THR A 325 10.39 -25.46 10.02
N ARG A 326 11.52 -25.75 10.67
CA ARG A 326 11.81 -25.25 12.02
C ARG A 326 11.79 -23.73 12.06
N ARG A 327 11.25 -23.15 13.15
CA ARG A 327 11.13 -21.69 13.36
C ARG A 327 12.46 -20.97 13.14
N GLU A 328 13.54 -21.51 13.70
CA GLU A 328 14.88 -20.91 13.64
C GLU A 328 15.47 -20.91 12.21
N SER A 329 15.20 -21.95 11.42
CA SER A 329 15.74 -22.11 10.07
C SER A 329 15.01 -21.26 9.02
N LYS A 330 13.77 -20.83 9.30
CA LYS A 330 12.96 -20.02 8.35
C LYS A 330 13.67 -18.74 7.94
N GLY A 331 14.28 -18.03 8.89
CA GLY A 331 15.04 -16.81 8.62
C GLY A 331 16.23 -17.07 7.69
N GLY A 332 17.00 -18.13 7.95
CA GLY A 332 18.15 -18.50 7.11
C GLY A 332 17.75 -18.86 5.67
N HIS A 333 16.68 -19.64 5.49
CA HIS A 333 16.21 -19.97 4.15
C HIS A 333 15.69 -18.75 3.38
N MET A 334 14.93 -17.86 4.03
CA MET A 334 14.48 -16.61 3.43
C MET A 334 15.65 -15.72 3.03
N PHE A 335 16.69 -15.64 3.87
CA PHE A 335 17.90 -14.88 3.57
C PHE A 335 18.61 -15.42 2.33
N ILE A 336 18.82 -16.74 2.24
CA ILE A 336 19.45 -17.38 1.07
C ILE A 336 18.61 -17.18 -0.19
N ALA A 337 17.30 -17.44 -0.12
CA ALA A 337 16.40 -17.20 -1.25
C ALA A 337 16.41 -15.73 -1.69
N GLY A 338 16.51 -14.81 -0.72
CA GLY A 338 16.66 -13.38 -0.97
C GLY A 338 17.92 -13.05 -1.76
N LEU A 339 19.08 -13.58 -1.36
CA LEU A 339 20.34 -13.40 -2.09
C LEU A 339 20.29 -13.95 -3.51
N VAL A 340 19.66 -15.12 -3.71
CA VAL A 340 19.47 -15.71 -5.04
C VAL A 340 18.61 -14.79 -5.90
N LEU A 341 17.48 -14.30 -5.39
CA LEU A 341 16.61 -13.38 -6.14
C LEU A 341 17.28 -12.04 -6.43
N ILE A 342 18.11 -11.51 -5.53
CA ILE A 342 18.93 -10.32 -5.82
C ILE A 342 19.84 -10.62 -7.02
N GLY A 343 20.62 -11.71 -6.96
CA GLY A 343 21.50 -12.11 -8.07
C GLY A 343 20.75 -12.28 -9.40
N VAL A 344 19.60 -12.95 -9.39
CA VAL A 344 18.76 -13.11 -10.59
C VAL A 344 18.22 -11.77 -11.08
N GLY A 345 17.76 -10.88 -10.19
CA GLY A 345 17.26 -9.56 -10.53
C GLY A 345 18.32 -8.65 -11.14
N GLU A 346 19.54 -8.68 -10.60
CA GLU A 346 20.70 -7.95 -11.12
C GLU A 346 21.13 -8.48 -12.50
N ILE A 347 21.13 -9.82 -12.71
CA ILE A 347 21.38 -10.43 -14.03
C ILE A 347 20.29 -10.04 -15.03
N MET A 348 19.02 -10.04 -14.62
CA MET A 348 17.93 -9.53 -15.45
C MET A 348 18.11 -8.05 -15.78
N GLY A 349 18.66 -7.27 -14.85
CA GLY A 349 19.01 -5.85 -15.01
C GLY A 349 19.87 -5.55 -16.23
N ILE A 350 20.75 -6.49 -16.61
CA ILE A 350 21.62 -6.39 -17.79
C ILE A 350 20.78 -6.31 -19.09
N TYR A 351 19.63 -7.00 -19.13
CA TYR A 351 18.78 -7.09 -20.33
C TYR A 351 17.54 -6.21 -20.26
N PHE A 352 17.04 -5.94 -19.06
CA PHE A 352 15.89 -5.08 -18.81
C PHE A 352 16.17 -4.26 -17.55
N PRO A 353 16.39 -2.93 -17.65
CA PRO A 353 16.93 -2.11 -16.57
C PRO A 353 16.15 -2.25 -15.27
N ILE A 354 16.85 -2.17 -14.14
CA ILE A 354 16.19 -2.14 -12.83
C ILE A 354 15.60 -0.73 -12.67
N ASN A 355 14.29 -0.60 -12.80
CA ASN A 355 13.65 0.71 -12.84
C ASN A 355 12.32 0.71 -12.10
N LYS A 356 12.24 1.57 -11.07
CA LYS A 356 11.07 1.77 -10.20
C LYS A 356 9.93 2.53 -10.89
N LYS A 357 10.24 3.45 -11.81
CA LYS A 357 9.30 4.35 -12.48
C LYS A 357 8.37 3.61 -13.44
N ILE A 358 8.85 2.56 -14.08
CA ILE A 358 8.00 1.66 -14.88
C ILE A 358 7.85 0.28 -14.24
N TRP A 359 8.28 0.11 -12.99
CA TRP A 359 8.15 -1.14 -12.22
C TRP A 359 8.62 -2.38 -12.98
N THR A 360 9.85 -2.34 -13.52
CA THR A 360 10.36 -3.38 -14.42
C THR A 360 10.36 -4.77 -13.80
N SER A 361 10.34 -5.79 -14.66
CA SER A 361 10.39 -7.19 -14.26
C SER A 361 11.66 -7.53 -13.46
N SER A 362 12.81 -6.97 -13.86
CA SER A 362 14.08 -7.08 -13.11
C SER A 362 13.98 -6.40 -11.74
N TYR A 363 13.38 -5.21 -11.67
CA TYR A 363 13.12 -4.50 -10.42
C TYR A 363 12.23 -5.31 -9.46
N VAL A 364 11.16 -5.95 -9.95
CA VAL A 364 10.32 -6.82 -9.11
C VAL A 364 11.13 -7.95 -8.47
N VAL A 365 11.98 -8.62 -9.24
CA VAL A 365 12.78 -9.77 -8.76
C VAL A 365 13.85 -9.30 -7.78
N ALA A 366 14.60 -8.25 -8.11
CA ALA A 366 15.61 -7.67 -7.24
C ALA A 366 15.01 -7.19 -5.91
N MET A 367 13.90 -6.45 -5.97
CA MET A 367 13.23 -5.92 -4.77
C MET A 367 12.54 -7.01 -3.93
N ALA A 368 12.07 -8.09 -4.54
CA ALA A 368 11.60 -9.26 -3.79
C ALA A 368 12.75 -9.95 -3.04
N GLY A 369 13.93 -10.03 -3.66
CA GLY A 369 15.13 -10.53 -3.00
C GLY A 369 15.54 -9.68 -1.80
N TRP A 370 15.63 -8.36 -1.99
CA TRP A 370 15.88 -7.41 -0.90
C TRP A 370 14.81 -7.47 0.19
N SER A 371 13.53 -7.59 -0.19
CA SER A 371 12.42 -7.74 0.76
C SER A 371 12.62 -8.99 1.64
N LEU A 372 13.03 -10.12 1.06
CA LEU A 372 13.31 -11.34 1.80
C LEU A 372 14.51 -11.21 2.73
N VAL A 373 15.60 -10.58 2.29
CA VAL A 373 16.81 -10.37 3.12
C VAL A 373 16.47 -9.51 4.34
N PHE A 374 15.83 -8.36 4.14
CA PHE A 374 15.46 -7.47 5.24
C PHE A 374 14.42 -8.11 6.15
N PHE A 375 13.42 -8.79 5.58
CA PHE A 375 12.41 -9.45 6.37
C PHE A 375 12.97 -10.62 7.17
N ALA A 376 13.91 -11.39 6.60
CA ALA A 376 14.65 -12.43 7.31
C ALA A 376 15.44 -11.87 8.49
N ALA A 377 16.10 -10.73 8.32
CA ALA A 377 16.79 -10.04 9.40
C ALA A 377 15.83 -9.60 10.51
N CYS A 378 14.72 -8.93 10.15
CA CYS A 378 13.68 -8.55 11.12
C CYS A 378 13.10 -9.77 11.85
N TYR A 379 12.78 -10.85 11.13
CA TYR A 379 12.27 -12.09 11.68
C TYR A 379 13.25 -12.73 12.66
N HIS A 380 14.52 -12.86 12.28
CA HIS A 380 15.54 -13.45 13.14
C HIS A 380 15.80 -12.61 14.40
N LEU A 381 15.93 -11.28 14.27
CA LEU A 381 16.19 -10.41 15.41
C LEU A 381 15.00 -10.34 16.38
N ILE A 382 13.78 -10.22 15.87
CA ILE A 382 12.58 -9.93 16.69
C ILE A 382 11.92 -11.22 17.17
N ASP A 383 11.66 -12.18 16.26
CA ASP A 383 10.85 -13.36 16.56
C ASP A 383 11.69 -14.60 16.93
N VAL A 384 12.98 -14.65 16.58
CA VAL A 384 13.89 -15.74 16.99
C VAL A 384 14.72 -15.33 18.20
N ARG A 385 15.49 -14.23 18.13
CA ARG A 385 16.34 -13.74 19.23
C ARG A 385 15.58 -12.94 20.31
N GLY A 386 14.36 -12.50 20.03
CA GLY A 386 13.55 -11.75 21.01
C GLY A 386 14.00 -10.29 21.23
N TRP A 387 14.83 -9.72 20.35
CA TRP A 387 15.28 -8.32 20.45
C TRP A 387 14.17 -7.37 20.01
N LYS A 388 13.21 -7.12 20.91
CA LYS A 388 11.97 -6.38 20.59
C LYS A 388 12.07 -4.87 20.80
N ARG A 389 12.92 -4.40 21.73
CA ARG A 389 12.93 -2.99 22.19
C ARG A 389 13.17 -1.97 21.07
N TRP A 390 14.19 -2.21 20.22
CA TRP A 390 14.52 -1.31 19.11
C TRP A 390 13.41 -1.25 18.05
N SER A 391 12.64 -2.33 17.90
CA SER A 391 11.59 -2.45 16.89
C SER A 391 10.30 -1.72 17.27
N LEU A 392 10.14 -1.29 18.54
CA LEU A 392 8.89 -0.76 19.07
C LEU A 392 8.34 0.46 18.29
N PRO A 393 9.13 1.49 17.95
CA PRO A 393 8.62 2.62 17.16
C PRO A 393 8.04 2.18 15.81
N PHE A 394 8.70 1.21 15.17
CA PHE A 394 8.26 0.66 13.90
C PHE A 394 7.04 -0.24 14.07
N VAL A 395 6.97 -1.09 15.09
CA VAL A 395 5.76 -1.87 15.38
C VAL A 395 4.55 -0.94 15.58
N VAL A 396 4.71 0.15 16.33
CA VAL A 396 3.66 1.16 16.54
C VAL A 396 3.13 1.67 15.21
N LEU A 397 4.01 2.20 14.34
CA LEU A 397 3.61 2.68 13.00
C LEU A 397 3.01 1.58 12.13
N GLY A 398 3.62 0.39 12.14
CA GLY A 398 3.21 -0.74 11.32
C GLY A 398 1.78 -1.18 11.61
N THR A 399 1.40 -1.22 12.89
CA THR A 399 0.05 -1.65 13.30
C THR A 399 -1.09 -0.82 12.71
N ASN A 400 -0.84 0.46 12.39
CA ASN A 400 -1.77 1.40 11.78
C ASN A 400 -1.14 2.07 10.53
N SER A 401 -0.47 1.27 9.72
CA SER A 401 0.36 1.72 8.59
C SER A 401 -0.37 2.60 7.57
N ILE A 402 -1.58 2.21 7.15
CA ILE A 402 -2.36 2.98 6.16
C ILE A 402 -2.80 4.33 6.74
N LEU A 403 -3.19 4.36 8.02
CA LEU A 403 -3.54 5.60 8.72
C LEU A 403 -2.33 6.54 8.79
N ALA A 404 -1.16 6.03 9.17
CA ALA A 404 0.05 6.83 9.26
C ALA A 404 0.45 7.40 7.89
N PHE A 405 0.40 6.60 6.83
CA PHE A 405 0.69 7.06 5.47
C PHE A 405 -0.33 8.12 4.97
N PHE A 406 -1.62 7.81 5.07
CA PHE A 406 -2.67 8.73 4.62
C PHE A 406 -2.67 10.03 5.43
N GLY A 407 -2.62 9.91 6.76
CA GLY A 407 -2.63 11.05 7.66
C GLY A 407 -1.41 11.94 7.50
N SER A 408 -0.21 11.36 7.32
CA SER A 408 1.02 12.14 7.10
C SER A 408 0.98 12.90 5.78
N GLY A 409 0.49 12.29 4.70
CA GLY A 409 0.27 12.97 3.43
C GLY A 409 -0.74 14.11 3.52
N LEU A 410 -1.85 13.90 4.26
CA LEU A 410 -2.85 14.92 4.48
C LEU A 410 -2.30 16.11 5.29
N MET A 411 -1.53 15.81 6.35
CA MET A 411 -0.89 16.83 7.19
C MET A 411 0.13 17.64 6.39
N ALA A 412 0.97 16.98 5.58
CA ALA A 412 1.94 17.66 4.73
C ALA A 412 1.27 18.61 3.73
N LYS A 413 0.18 18.15 3.09
CA LYS A 413 -0.64 18.99 2.21
C LYS A 413 -1.24 20.19 2.95
N ALA A 414 -1.82 19.97 4.12
CA ALA A 414 -2.40 21.04 4.93
C ALA A 414 -1.34 22.09 5.33
N MET A 415 -0.16 21.65 5.77
CA MET A 415 0.96 22.54 6.11
C MET A 415 1.49 23.34 4.91
N GLY A 416 1.39 22.79 3.69
CA GLY A 416 1.74 23.52 2.47
C GLY A 416 0.73 24.62 2.10
N MET A 417 -0.53 24.47 2.51
CA MET A 417 -1.63 25.39 2.18
C MET A 417 -1.84 26.48 3.22
N ILE A 418 -1.65 26.17 4.50
CA ILE A 418 -1.77 27.15 5.57
C ILE A 418 -0.67 28.19 5.37
N LYS A 419 -1.07 29.44 5.11
CA LYS A 419 -0.17 30.59 4.97
C LYS A 419 0.03 31.26 6.33
N TRP A 420 1.25 31.68 6.60
CA TRP A 420 1.69 32.31 7.85
C TRP A 420 2.57 33.53 7.55
N GLY A 421 2.42 34.59 8.35
CA GLY A 421 3.20 35.83 8.24
C GLY A 421 2.39 37.03 7.74
N PRO A 422 3.05 38.20 7.62
CA PRO A 422 2.44 39.45 7.15
C PRO A 422 1.86 39.30 5.73
N THR A 423 0.82 40.06 5.41
CA THR A 423 0.06 39.95 4.15
C THR A 423 0.94 40.03 2.89
N ASP A 424 2.01 40.82 2.92
CA ASP A 424 2.90 41.03 1.77
C ASP A 424 3.99 39.97 1.60
N ASN A 425 4.26 39.13 2.63
CA ASN A 425 5.29 38.10 2.55
C ASN A 425 4.87 36.80 3.26
N GLN A 426 3.72 36.28 2.85
CA GLN A 426 3.17 35.05 3.41
C GLN A 426 3.98 33.83 2.97
N VAL A 427 4.45 33.04 3.95
CA VAL A 427 5.11 31.75 3.74
C VAL A 427 4.17 30.61 4.13
N SER A 428 4.36 29.41 3.58
CA SER A 428 3.59 28.25 4.05
C SER A 428 4.01 27.86 5.47
N LEU A 429 3.10 27.26 6.24
CA LEU A 429 3.38 26.75 7.59
C LEU A 429 4.56 25.77 7.57
N HIS A 430 4.64 24.92 6.53
CA HIS A 430 5.81 24.08 6.30
C HIS A 430 7.12 24.91 6.22
N SER A 431 7.15 25.95 5.39
CA SER A 431 8.34 26.79 5.19
C SER A 431 8.71 27.57 6.45
N PHE A 432 7.71 28.04 7.19
CA PHE A 432 7.90 28.70 8.49
C PHE A 432 8.52 27.74 9.50
N LEU A 433 7.95 26.55 9.69
CA LEU A 433 8.48 25.59 10.65
C LEU A 433 9.86 25.08 10.23
N TYR A 434 10.11 24.88 8.93
CA TYR A 434 11.41 24.52 8.41
C TYR A 434 12.47 25.63 8.58
N SER A 435 12.07 26.90 8.66
CA SER A 435 13.01 28.01 8.86
C SER A 435 13.78 27.92 10.17
N PHE A 436 13.17 27.39 11.25
CA PHE A 436 13.84 27.15 12.53
C PHE A 436 15.00 26.12 12.41
N TYR A 437 14.84 25.11 11.55
CA TYR A 437 15.90 24.14 11.28
C TYR A 437 17.03 24.76 10.47
N LYS A 438 16.69 25.57 9.46
CA LYS A 438 17.68 26.29 8.65
C LYS A 438 18.49 27.30 9.47
N SER A 439 17.89 27.96 10.47
CA SER A 439 18.62 28.88 11.35
C SER A 439 19.52 28.16 12.35
N GLY A 440 19.13 26.95 12.78
CA GLY A 440 19.87 26.18 13.80
C GLY A 440 20.95 25.24 13.25
N ILE A 441 20.87 24.84 11.98
CA ILE A 441 21.76 23.84 11.37
C ILE A 441 22.44 24.44 10.14
N SER A 442 23.77 24.58 10.20
CA SER A 442 24.57 25.21 9.13
C SER A 442 24.54 24.46 7.80
N ASN A 443 24.52 23.13 7.82
CA ASN A 443 24.46 22.32 6.61
C ASN A 443 23.00 22.13 6.13
N PRO A 444 22.63 22.60 4.92
CA PRO A 444 21.25 22.51 4.42
C PRO A 444 20.71 21.08 4.30
N LYS A 445 21.56 20.10 3.95
CA LYS A 445 21.15 18.69 3.87
C LYS A 445 20.82 18.13 5.25
N ASN A 446 21.58 18.52 6.28
CA ASN A 446 21.30 18.14 7.67
C ASN A 446 20.00 18.77 8.18
N ALA A 447 19.73 20.03 7.82
CA ALA A 447 18.48 20.68 8.16
C ALA A 447 17.27 19.96 7.54
N SER A 448 17.34 19.62 6.25
CA SER A 448 16.29 18.89 5.54
C SER A 448 16.06 17.50 6.12
N LEU A 449 17.14 16.78 6.47
CA LEU A 449 17.06 15.46 7.10
C LEU A 449 16.47 15.54 8.52
N ALA A 450 16.90 16.51 9.33
CA ALA A 450 16.40 16.70 10.69
C ALA A 450 14.90 16.98 10.71
N TRP A 451 14.40 17.80 9.77
CA TRP A 451 12.97 18.01 9.55
C TRP A 451 12.24 16.69 9.28
N ALA A 452 12.72 15.91 8.32
CA ALA A 452 12.07 14.65 7.93
C ALA A 452 12.04 13.64 9.10
N ILE A 453 13.14 13.53 9.86
CA ILE A 453 13.21 12.67 11.06
C ILE A 453 12.24 13.15 12.15
N CYS A 454 12.16 14.47 12.38
CA CYS A 454 11.21 15.04 13.32
C CYS A 454 9.77 14.71 12.91
N PHE A 455 9.45 14.85 11.62
CA PHE A 455 8.14 14.55 11.06
C PHE A 455 7.76 13.08 11.23
N VAL A 456 8.67 12.14 10.97
CA VAL A 456 8.45 10.71 11.24
C VAL A 456 8.25 10.46 12.73
N THR A 457 9.06 11.07 13.59
CA THR A 457 8.98 10.91 15.05
C THR A 457 7.64 11.40 15.58
N LEU A 458 7.15 12.54 15.08
CA LEU A 458 5.81 13.05 15.38
C LEU A 458 4.74 12.01 15.04
N TRP A 459 4.81 11.38 13.87
CA TRP A 459 3.86 10.33 13.49
C TRP A 459 3.94 9.07 14.38
N VAL A 460 5.13 8.68 14.84
CA VAL A 460 5.26 7.62 15.85
C VAL A 460 4.51 8.01 17.13
N LEU A 461 4.67 9.25 17.59
CA LEU A 461 4.01 9.76 18.79
C LEU A 461 2.48 9.83 18.62
N LEU A 462 1.98 10.29 17.48
CA LEU A 462 0.55 10.37 17.18
C LEU A 462 -0.13 8.99 17.13
N ILE A 463 0.57 7.96 16.63
CA ILE A 463 0.05 6.59 16.55
C ILE A 463 0.20 5.83 17.88
N THR A 464 1.12 6.24 18.75
CA THR A 464 1.38 5.57 20.04
C THR A 464 0.14 5.42 20.94
N PRO A 465 -0.73 6.43 21.13
CA PRO A 465 -1.96 6.28 21.91
C PRO A 465 -2.89 5.19 21.36
N LEU A 466 -3.03 5.09 20.03
CA LEU A 466 -3.84 4.05 19.39
C LEU A 466 -3.25 2.67 19.66
N TYR A 467 -1.94 2.53 19.53
CA TYR A 467 -1.24 1.28 19.84
C TYR A 467 -1.40 0.86 21.31
N ARG A 468 -1.22 1.80 22.27
CA ARG A 468 -1.41 1.53 23.71
C ARG A 468 -2.83 1.10 24.04
N LYS A 469 -3.83 1.71 23.38
CA LYS A 469 -5.25 1.35 23.52
C LYS A 469 -5.66 0.11 22.69
N LYS A 470 -4.72 -0.53 21.98
CA LYS A 470 -4.97 -1.67 21.07
C LYS A 470 -6.03 -1.37 19.99
N ILE A 471 -6.11 -0.11 19.56
CA ILE A 471 -6.98 0.33 18.48
C ILE A 471 -6.20 0.18 17.17
N PHE A 472 -6.66 -0.74 16.31
CA PHE A 472 -6.05 -1.01 15.01
C PHE A 472 -7.07 -0.73 13.92
N LEU A 473 -6.93 0.44 13.27
CA LEU A 473 -7.76 0.81 12.14
C LEU A 473 -7.33 -0.01 10.92
N LYS A 474 -8.20 -0.92 10.51
CA LYS A 474 -8.03 -1.71 9.30
C LYS A 474 -8.87 -1.08 8.21
N VAL A 475 -8.30 -0.98 7.02
CA VAL A 475 -9.01 -0.58 5.82
C VAL A 475 -9.61 -1.80 5.15
#